data_AF-A0A250KH53-F1
#
_entry.id   AF-A0A250KH53-F1
#
_cell.length_a   1.000
_cell.length_b   1.000
_cell.length_c   1.000
_cell.angle_alpha   90.00
_cell.angle_beta   90.00
_cell.angle_gamma   90.00
#
_symmetry.space_group_name_H-M   'P 1'
#
loop_
_entity.id
_entity.type
_entity.pdbx_description
1 polymer ?
#
loop_
_entity_poly.entity_id
_entity_poly.type
_entity_poly.pdbx_seq_one_letter_code
_entity_poly.pdbx_strand_id
1 'polypeptide(L)'
;MRKIITLLLLAVTLTAAAQDFNHYFEDATLRLDYIFAGNAKQQTIAVDELSRIPRWYGKHERLAEVPVEGNGQVIVRDHRTQKVIYRNSFSTLFQEWLTNDEAQKPSQKSFENVFLVPFPKDSVDITVELRNNRREVTVSMSHTVNPKDILIRHIGERSVTPYETLQKAADTTRCIHIAYIAEGYTEAEMANFIEDCRTANEALFAHEPFKSLRQRFNVVAVKSPSMESGTSEPSKGIWKNTALHSHFDTFYSDRYLTTLHLKELHDWLAGTPYEHIIVLVNTEKYGGGGILNSYNLSMVRNPYFKPVVVHEFGHSFAGLGDEYAYEKEQINMYPTDVEPWEPNLTTLVDFHGKWENLINKKTPVPTPQPADLDKANAHHDKWKVGAYEPAGYSQHGVYRAYPDCRMRTNMHPEFCPACNLGLTKLIKFYTGE
;
A
#
# COMPACT_ATOMS: atom_id res chain seq x y z
N MET A 1 -6.91 65.35 -25.53
CA MET A 1 -6.10 64.12 -25.65
C MET A 1 -6.27 63.29 -24.39
N ARG A 2 -6.97 62.16 -24.44
CA ARG A 2 -6.86 61.05 -23.47
C ARG A 2 -7.57 59.85 -24.11
N LYS A 3 -6.79 58.99 -24.77
CA LYS A 3 -7.26 57.69 -25.28
C LYS A 3 -7.32 56.75 -24.07
N ILE A 4 -8.53 56.33 -23.69
CA ILE A 4 -8.72 55.24 -22.73
C ILE A 4 -8.60 53.95 -23.56
N ILE A 5 -7.50 53.23 -23.35
CA ILE A 5 -7.29 51.89 -23.90
C ILE A 5 -7.90 50.93 -22.89
N THR A 6 -9.04 50.34 -23.23
CA THR A 6 -9.64 49.25 -22.46
C THR A 6 -8.90 47.96 -22.82
N LEU A 7 -8.09 47.44 -21.89
CA LEU A 7 -7.41 46.16 -22.02
C LEU A 7 -8.42 45.05 -21.74
N LEU A 8 -8.80 44.30 -22.77
CA LEU A 8 -9.63 43.10 -22.65
C LEU A 8 -8.74 41.96 -22.16
N LEU A 9 -8.84 41.59 -20.87
CA LEU A 9 -8.21 40.36 -20.36
C LEU A 9 -8.93 39.16 -20.97
N LEU A 10 -8.27 38.47 -21.90
CA LEU A 10 -8.71 37.17 -22.39
C LEU A 10 -8.42 36.14 -21.28
N ALA A 11 -9.44 35.76 -20.52
CA ALA A 11 -9.36 34.62 -19.60
C ALA A 11 -9.26 33.34 -20.44
N VAL A 12 -8.02 32.86 -20.66
CA VAL A 12 -7.80 31.50 -21.15
C VAL A 12 -8.15 30.56 -20.02
N THR A 13 -9.39 30.08 -20.01
CA THR A 13 -9.77 28.92 -19.21
C THR A 13 -9.02 27.72 -19.77
N LEU A 14 -7.90 27.36 -19.13
CA LEU A 14 -7.32 26.03 -19.26
C LEU A 14 -8.36 25.05 -18.73
N THR A 15 -9.23 24.55 -19.60
CA THR A 15 -10.01 23.35 -19.30
C THR A 15 -8.99 22.23 -19.17
N ALA A 16 -8.66 21.86 -17.94
CA ALA A 16 -8.02 20.58 -17.68
C ALA A 16 -8.95 19.52 -18.25
N ALA A 17 -8.63 19.03 -19.45
CA ALA A 17 -9.35 17.91 -20.03
C ALA A 17 -9.03 16.71 -19.13
N ALA A 18 -9.98 16.34 -18.27
CA ALA A 18 -9.90 15.09 -17.52
C ALA A 18 -9.59 13.98 -18.55
N GLN A 19 -8.56 13.19 -18.26
CA GLN A 19 -8.18 12.11 -19.17
C GLN A 19 -9.32 11.10 -19.20
N ASP A 20 -9.95 10.93 -20.37
CA ASP A 20 -10.98 9.92 -20.55
C ASP A 20 -10.35 8.52 -20.56
N PHE A 21 -10.73 7.68 -19.59
CA PHE A 21 -10.32 6.28 -19.51
C PHE A 21 -10.58 5.55 -20.83
N ASN A 22 -11.76 5.74 -21.40
CA ASN A 22 -12.20 5.03 -22.60
C ASN A 22 -11.44 5.45 -23.86
N HIS A 23 -10.71 6.57 -23.81
CA HIS A 23 -9.86 6.96 -24.92
C HIS A 23 -8.65 6.02 -25.08
N TYR A 24 -8.02 5.63 -23.97
CA TYR A 24 -6.75 4.88 -23.99
C TYR A 24 -6.90 3.41 -23.61
N PHE A 25 -7.92 3.07 -22.82
CA PHE A 25 -8.02 1.76 -22.17
C PHE A 25 -9.35 1.07 -22.48
N GLU A 26 -9.33 -0.25 -22.37
CA GLU A 26 -10.53 -1.11 -22.33
C GLU A 26 -10.76 -1.65 -20.91
N ASP A 27 -11.94 -2.22 -20.69
CA ASP A 27 -12.35 -2.80 -19.41
C ASP A 27 -11.72 -4.19 -19.19
N ALA A 28 -10.40 -4.17 -19.06
CA ALA A 28 -9.53 -5.30 -18.75
C ALA A 28 -8.29 -4.80 -18.03
N THR A 29 -7.57 -5.69 -17.38
CA THR A 29 -6.35 -5.39 -16.65
C THR A 29 -5.15 -5.99 -17.39
N LEU A 30 -4.12 -5.17 -17.62
CA LEU A 30 -2.78 -5.64 -17.94
C LEU A 30 -2.02 -5.84 -16.63
N ARG A 31 -1.80 -7.10 -16.27
CA ARG A 31 -0.94 -7.51 -15.16
C ARG A 31 0.50 -7.57 -15.66
N LEU A 32 1.40 -7.01 -14.88
CA LEU A 32 2.82 -6.87 -15.17
C LEU A 32 3.61 -7.56 -14.06
N ASP A 33 4.26 -8.67 -14.40
CA ASP A 33 5.12 -9.39 -13.47
C ASP A 33 6.58 -8.98 -13.75
N TYR A 34 7.27 -8.57 -12.70
CA TYR A 34 8.67 -8.17 -12.74
C TYR A 34 9.49 -8.93 -11.73
N ILE A 35 10.76 -9.12 -12.07
CA ILE A 35 11.79 -9.49 -11.11
C ILE A 35 12.59 -8.24 -10.76
N PHE A 36 12.60 -7.89 -9.47
CA PHE A 36 13.55 -6.92 -8.92
C PHE A 36 14.72 -7.69 -8.34
N ALA A 37 15.92 -7.44 -8.84
CA ALA A 37 17.12 -8.17 -8.45
C ALA A 37 18.26 -7.22 -8.10
N GLY A 38 19.17 -7.69 -7.25
CA GLY A 38 20.38 -6.95 -6.93
C GLY A 38 20.79 -7.08 -5.48
N ASN A 39 21.45 -6.03 -4.98
CA ASN A 39 21.90 -5.83 -3.61
C ASN A 39 21.88 -4.32 -3.29
N ALA A 40 22.39 -3.88 -2.14
CA ALA A 40 22.36 -2.48 -1.73
C ALA A 40 23.10 -1.52 -2.69
N LYS A 41 24.05 -2.02 -3.49
CA LYS A 41 24.88 -1.19 -4.41
C LYS A 41 24.34 -1.14 -5.83
N GLN A 42 23.72 -2.22 -6.29
CA GLN A 42 23.24 -2.33 -7.67
C GLN A 42 21.88 -3.02 -7.67
N GLN A 43 20.91 -2.40 -8.31
CA GLN A 43 19.58 -2.95 -8.54
C GLN A 43 19.29 -3.06 -10.03
N THR A 44 18.41 -3.99 -10.41
CA THR A 44 17.95 -4.20 -11.79
C THR A 44 16.50 -4.63 -11.76
N ILE A 45 15.75 -4.21 -12.78
CA ILE A 45 14.35 -4.57 -12.99
C ILE A 45 14.29 -5.33 -14.32
N ALA A 46 13.66 -6.50 -14.34
CA ALA A 46 13.40 -7.27 -15.55
C ALA A 46 11.92 -7.63 -15.65
N VAL A 47 11.36 -7.59 -16.86
CA VAL A 47 10.03 -8.15 -17.14
C VAL A 47 10.12 -9.68 -17.00
N ASP A 48 9.18 -10.27 -16.25
CA ASP A 48 9.01 -11.73 -16.15
C ASP A 48 7.92 -12.18 -17.13
N GLU A 49 6.68 -11.75 -16.90
CA GLU A 49 5.51 -12.14 -17.69
C GLU A 49 4.51 -10.98 -17.80
N LEU A 50 3.73 -10.98 -18.90
CA LEU A 50 2.60 -10.08 -19.10
C LEU A 50 1.32 -10.89 -19.20
N SER A 51 0.28 -10.47 -18.48
CA SER A 51 -0.99 -11.16 -18.45
C SER A 51 -2.18 -10.22 -18.66
N ARG A 52 -3.22 -10.72 -19.32
CA ARG A 52 -4.52 -10.07 -19.44
C ARG A 52 -5.50 -10.73 -18.48
N ILE A 53 -6.10 -9.94 -17.60
CA ILE A 53 -7.18 -10.33 -16.70
C ILE A 53 -8.47 -9.62 -17.16
N PRO A 54 -9.64 -10.27 -17.17
CA PRO A 54 -10.90 -9.61 -17.49
C PRO A 54 -11.26 -8.54 -16.45
N ARG A 55 -11.90 -7.45 -16.91
CA ARG A 55 -12.32 -6.28 -16.11
C ARG A 55 -11.16 -5.42 -15.61
N TRP A 56 -11.42 -4.13 -15.44
CA TRP A 56 -10.56 -3.19 -14.71
C TRP A 56 -11.29 -2.68 -13.47
N TYR A 57 -10.72 -2.94 -12.29
CA TYR A 57 -11.31 -2.52 -11.01
C TYR A 57 -10.63 -1.29 -10.41
N GLY A 58 -9.52 -0.83 -10.99
CA GLY A 58 -8.82 0.35 -10.51
C GLY A 58 -9.49 1.69 -10.88
N LYS A 59 -8.78 2.78 -10.58
CA LYS A 59 -9.26 4.14 -10.87
C LYS A 59 -9.55 4.38 -12.36
N HIS A 60 -10.60 5.14 -12.62
CA HIS A 60 -10.99 5.64 -13.96
C HIS A 60 -10.76 7.15 -14.13
N GLU A 61 -10.46 7.85 -13.02
CA GLU A 61 -10.14 9.26 -12.96
C GLU A 61 -8.75 9.45 -12.36
N ARG A 62 -8.17 10.67 -12.49
CA ARG A 62 -6.82 10.99 -11.97
C ARG A 62 -5.77 9.93 -12.42
N LEU A 63 -5.91 9.48 -13.67
CA LEU A 63 -5.18 8.34 -14.22
C LEU A 63 -3.66 8.57 -14.16
N ALA A 64 -3.20 9.77 -14.50
CA ALA A 64 -1.79 10.15 -14.50
C ALA A 64 -1.23 10.63 -13.15
N GLU A 65 -2.05 10.68 -12.10
CA GLU A 65 -1.70 11.18 -10.76
C GLU A 65 -1.51 10.03 -9.76
N VAL A 66 -0.90 10.30 -8.62
CA VAL A 66 -0.79 9.33 -7.50
C VAL A 66 -1.19 10.01 -6.18
N PRO A 67 -1.87 9.31 -5.26
CA PRO A 67 -2.29 9.90 -3.99
C PRO A 67 -1.13 10.09 -3.01
N VAL A 68 -0.07 9.29 -3.15
CA VAL A 68 1.18 9.33 -2.39
C VAL A 68 2.34 9.00 -3.35
N GLU A 69 3.57 9.38 -3.01
CA GLU A 69 4.70 9.15 -3.93
C GLU A 69 5.13 7.68 -4.00
N GLY A 70 5.11 6.99 -2.86
CA GLY A 70 5.65 5.64 -2.70
C GLY A 70 7.18 5.58 -2.85
N ASN A 71 7.74 4.40 -2.64
CA ASN A 71 9.15 4.13 -2.90
C ASN A 71 9.41 3.67 -4.34
N GLY A 72 8.38 3.47 -5.15
CA GLY A 72 8.48 3.18 -6.57
C GLY A 72 7.21 3.56 -7.32
N GLN A 73 7.31 3.68 -8.65
CA GLN A 73 6.18 4.03 -9.50
C GLN A 73 6.15 3.20 -10.78
N VAL A 74 4.93 2.82 -11.19
CA VAL A 74 4.63 2.33 -12.54
C VAL A 74 4.00 3.47 -13.33
N ILE A 75 4.59 3.82 -14.46
CA ILE A 75 4.17 4.93 -15.31
C ILE A 75 3.89 4.39 -16.71
N VAL A 76 2.66 4.53 -17.19
CA VAL A 76 2.23 4.11 -18.53
C VAL A 76 2.13 5.35 -19.41
N ARG A 77 2.79 5.32 -20.57
CA ARG A 77 2.75 6.37 -21.58
C ARG A 77 2.16 5.83 -22.88
N ASP A 78 1.35 6.65 -23.53
CA ASP A 78 0.96 6.38 -24.92
C ASP A 78 2.21 6.37 -25.81
N HIS A 79 2.45 5.28 -26.55
CA HIS A 79 3.71 5.09 -27.27
C HIS A 79 3.97 6.19 -28.32
N ARG A 80 2.91 6.65 -28.99
CA ARG A 80 3.01 7.65 -30.06
C ARG A 80 3.29 9.06 -29.54
N THR A 81 2.62 9.45 -28.46
CA THR A 81 2.66 10.84 -27.95
C THR A 81 3.55 11.01 -26.73
N GLN A 82 3.97 9.91 -26.10
CA GLN A 82 4.71 9.88 -24.83
C GLN A 82 3.96 10.54 -23.66
N LYS A 83 2.66 10.83 -23.83
CA LYS A 83 1.81 11.37 -22.78
C LYS A 83 1.62 10.31 -21.70
N VAL A 84 1.79 10.69 -20.43
CA VAL A 84 1.43 9.82 -19.29
C VAL A 84 -0.08 9.62 -19.30
N ILE A 85 -0.49 8.37 -19.41
CA ILE A 85 -1.89 7.96 -19.48
C ILE A 85 -2.32 7.11 -18.28
N TYR A 86 -1.39 6.58 -17.51
CA TYR A 86 -1.68 5.98 -16.21
C TYR A 86 -0.44 6.05 -15.32
N ARG A 87 -0.66 6.16 -14.01
CA ARG A 87 0.39 6.11 -12.99
C ARG A 87 -0.14 5.44 -11.74
N ASN A 88 0.68 4.59 -11.13
CA ASN A 88 0.47 4.11 -9.76
C ASN A 88 1.79 4.12 -8.98
N SER A 89 1.70 4.29 -7.67
CA SER A 89 2.84 4.27 -6.74
C SER A 89 2.80 3.01 -5.90
N PHE A 90 3.95 2.58 -5.37
CA PHE A 90 4.04 1.39 -4.53
C PHE A 90 5.29 1.45 -3.63
N SER A 91 5.37 0.52 -2.70
CA SER A 91 6.61 0.13 -2.01
C SER A 91 6.76 -1.39 -2.13
N THR A 92 7.94 -1.94 -1.82
CA THR A 92 8.22 -3.37 -2.00
C THR A 92 9.03 -3.97 -0.87
N LEU A 93 8.83 -5.27 -0.62
CA LEU A 93 9.65 -6.04 0.31
C LEU A 93 11.11 -6.13 -0.16
N PHE A 94 11.37 -6.01 -1.47
CA PHE A 94 12.72 -5.85 -2.01
C PHE A 94 13.41 -4.59 -1.46
N GLN A 95 12.72 -3.46 -1.41
CA GLN A 95 13.32 -2.21 -0.92
C GLN A 95 13.59 -2.24 0.59
N GLU A 96 12.76 -2.92 1.38
CA GLU A 96 13.07 -3.21 2.78
C GLU A 96 14.27 -4.15 2.89
N TRP A 97 14.36 -5.18 2.05
CA TRP A 97 15.50 -6.08 2.04
C TRP A 97 16.82 -5.32 1.79
N LEU A 98 16.83 -4.32 0.91
CA LEU A 98 18.02 -3.52 0.59
C LEU A 98 18.62 -2.79 1.80
N THR A 99 17.86 -2.56 2.87
CA THR A 99 18.38 -1.94 4.10
C THR A 99 19.02 -2.93 5.08
N ASN A 100 18.90 -4.25 4.83
CA ASN A 100 19.47 -5.28 5.70
C ASN A 100 20.96 -5.54 5.42
N ASP A 101 21.66 -6.06 6.43
CA ASP A 101 23.07 -6.46 6.34
C ASP A 101 23.32 -7.51 5.24
N GLU A 102 22.33 -8.37 4.96
CA GLU A 102 22.44 -9.36 3.87
C GLU A 102 22.62 -8.66 2.51
N ALA A 103 21.87 -7.58 2.26
CA ALA A 103 21.96 -6.82 1.02
C ALA A 103 23.26 -6.00 0.89
N GLN A 104 23.98 -5.78 1.99
CA GLN A 104 25.30 -5.11 1.95
C GLN A 104 26.41 -6.04 1.44
N LYS A 105 26.17 -7.36 1.40
CA LYS A 105 27.12 -8.35 0.91
C LYS A 105 27.14 -8.40 -0.64
N PRO A 106 28.18 -8.97 -1.26
CA PRO A 106 28.28 -9.05 -2.72
C PRO A 106 27.19 -9.90 -3.38
N SER A 107 26.60 -10.86 -2.67
CA SER A 107 25.54 -11.73 -3.17
C SER A 107 24.29 -10.92 -3.57
N GLN A 108 23.66 -11.33 -4.66
CA GLN A 108 22.41 -10.75 -5.12
C GLN A 108 21.23 -11.66 -4.81
N LYS A 109 20.05 -11.06 -4.60
CA LYS A 109 18.76 -11.76 -4.51
C LYS A 109 17.79 -11.18 -5.51
N SER A 110 16.71 -11.91 -5.76
CA SER A 110 15.61 -11.53 -6.64
C SER A 110 14.28 -11.67 -5.92
N PHE A 111 13.34 -10.79 -6.24
CA PHE A 111 12.01 -10.72 -5.65
C PHE A 111 10.97 -10.58 -6.75
N GLU A 112 9.87 -11.32 -6.64
CA GLU A 112 8.70 -11.17 -7.51
C GLU A 112 7.97 -9.88 -7.15
N ASN A 113 7.55 -9.13 -8.18
CA ASN A 113 6.77 -7.90 -8.02
C ASN A 113 5.70 -7.85 -9.09
N VAL A 114 4.45 -7.64 -8.69
CA VAL A 114 3.29 -7.66 -9.59
C VAL A 114 2.60 -6.32 -9.53
N PHE A 115 2.28 -5.75 -10.69
CA PHE A 115 1.53 -4.50 -10.79
C PHE A 115 0.38 -4.62 -11.77
N LEU A 116 -0.71 -3.92 -11.47
CA LEU A 116 -1.91 -3.88 -12.30
C LEU A 116 -2.06 -2.50 -12.93
N VAL A 117 -2.21 -2.47 -14.25
CA VAL A 117 -2.53 -1.25 -15.01
C VAL A 117 -3.73 -1.53 -15.91
N PRO A 118 -4.51 -0.52 -16.31
CA PRO A 118 -5.63 -0.75 -17.22
C PRO A 118 -5.11 -1.21 -18.59
N PHE A 119 -5.81 -2.15 -19.22
CA PHE A 119 -5.38 -2.76 -20.46
C PHE A 119 -5.47 -1.74 -21.62
N PRO A 120 -4.37 -1.49 -22.35
CA PRO A 120 -4.34 -0.43 -23.34
C PRO A 120 -4.96 -0.86 -24.68
N LYS A 121 -5.57 0.09 -25.39
CA LYS A 121 -6.14 -0.12 -26.74
C LYS A 121 -5.10 -0.08 -27.86
N ASP A 122 -3.97 0.56 -27.62
CA ASP A 122 -2.85 0.69 -28.55
C ASP A 122 -1.52 0.49 -27.80
N SER A 123 -0.39 0.48 -28.51
CA SER A 123 0.93 0.33 -27.90
C SER A 123 1.20 1.40 -26.83
N VAL A 124 1.80 0.96 -25.73
CA VAL A 124 2.20 1.83 -24.61
C VAL A 124 3.63 1.55 -24.19
N ASP A 125 4.30 2.56 -23.65
CA ASP A 125 5.59 2.41 -22.97
C ASP A 125 5.36 2.40 -21.46
N ILE A 126 5.82 1.36 -20.79
CA ILE A 126 5.69 1.18 -19.35
C ILE A 126 7.06 1.39 -18.73
N THR A 127 7.17 2.37 -17.84
CA THR A 127 8.34 2.60 -17.00
C THR A 127 8.05 2.14 -15.58
N VAL A 128 8.95 1.33 -15.02
CA VAL A 128 8.99 1.05 -13.58
C VAL A 128 10.25 1.70 -13.01
N GLU A 129 10.10 2.47 -11.94
CA GLU A 129 11.22 3.09 -11.23
C GLU A 129 11.16 2.79 -9.73
N LEU A 130 12.35 2.65 -9.13
CA LEU A 130 12.53 2.55 -7.68
C LEU A 130 13.30 3.77 -7.18
N ARG A 131 12.97 4.18 -5.96
CA ARG A 131 13.57 5.31 -5.27
C ARG A 131 14.23 4.84 -3.98
N ASN A 132 15.30 5.53 -3.58
CA ASN A 132 15.90 5.36 -2.26
C ASN A 132 15.17 6.19 -1.20
N ASN A 133 15.60 6.06 0.06
CA ASN A 133 15.09 6.84 1.20
C ASN A 133 15.36 8.35 1.09
N ARG A 134 16.20 8.79 0.14
CA ARG A 134 16.39 10.20 -0.23
C ARG A 134 15.45 10.65 -1.36
N ARG A 135 14.52 9.79 -1.78
CA ARG A 135 13.51 10.00 -2.84
C ARG A 135 14.10 10.14 -4.25
N GLU A 136 15.36 9.74 -4.42
CA GLU A 136 16.08 9.73 -5.69
C GLU A 136 15.84 8.40 -6.42
N VAL A 137 15.64 8.45 -7.74
CA VAL A 137 15.50 7.24 -8.57
C VAL A 137 16.83 6.48 -8.59
N THR A 138 16.84 5.24 -8.11
CA THR A 138 18.03 4.37 -8.07
C THR A 138 18.11 3.44 -9.27
N VAL A 139 16.96 2.96 -9.74
CA VAL A 139 16.86 2.13 -10.94
C VAL A 139 15.56 2.43 -11.67
N SER A 140 15.63 2.42 -12.99
CA SER A 140 14.46 2.54 -13.87
C SER A 140 14.62 1.60 -15.05
N MET A 141 13.51 1.00 -15.47
CA MET A 141 13.43 0.18 -16.68
C MET A 141 12.17 0.55 -17.45
N SER A 142 12.30 0.68 -18.77
CA SER A 142 11.16 0.92 -19.66
C SER A 142 11.07 -0.17 -20.73
N HIS A 143 9.85 -0.61 -21.03
CA HIS A 143 9.56 -1.54 -22.12
C HIS A 143 8.26 -1.17 -22.83
N THR A 144 8.14 -1.56 -24.10
CA THR A 144 6.95 -1.30 -24.90
C THR A 144 6.05 -2.52 -24.86
N VAL A 145 4.77 -2.31 -24.53
CA VAL A 145 3.73 -3.33 -24.62
C VAL A 145 2.87 -3.06 -25.86
N ASN A 146 2.81 -4.02 -26.76
CA ASN A 146 1.81 -4.07 -27.82
C ASN A 146 0.62 -4.90 -27.34
N PRO A 147 -0.61 -4.35 -27.21
CA PRO A 147 -1.75 -5.10 -26.69
C PRO A 147 -2.17 -6.29 -27.56
N LYS A 148 -1.62 -6.41 -28.78
CA LYS A 148 -1.83 -7.55 -29.70
C LYS A 148 -0.73 -8.60 -29.62
N ASP A 149 0.24 -8.46 -28.72
CA ASP A 149 1.28 -9.47 -28.52
C ASP A 149 0.63 -10.79 -28.06
N ILE A 150 0.89 -11.85 -28.82
CA ILE A 150 0.34 -13.18 -28.60
C ILE A 150 0.89 -13.85 -27.34
N LEU A 151 1.98 -13.33 -26.77
CA LEU A 151 2.57 -13.81 -25.52
C LEU A 151 1.98 -13.15 -24.27
N ILE A 152 1.06 -12.18 -24.42
CA ILE A 152 0.26 -11.71 -23.29
C ILE A 152 -0.72 -12.82 -22.93
N ARG A 153 -0.45 -13.50 -21.81
CA ARG A 153 -1.23 -14.66 -21.37
C ARG A 153 -2.61 -14.24 -20.88
N HIS A 154 -3.65 -14.92 -21.30
CA HIS A 154 -5.00 -14.70 -20.78
C HIS A 154 -5.24 -15.56 -19.53
N ILE A 155 -5.60 -14.91 -18.42
CA ILE A 155 -5.88 -15.57 -17.13
C ILE A 155 -7.16 -14.99 -16.50
N GLY A 156 -7.74 -15.68 -15.53
CA GLY A 156 -8.94 -15.20 -14.82
C GLY A 156 -10.24 -15.19 -15.64
N GLU A 157 -10.24 -15.73 -16.87
CA GLU A 157 -11.45 -15.87 -17.71
C GLU A 157 -12.26 -17.14 -17.38
N ARG A 158 -11.58 -18.16 -16.83
CA ARG A 158 -12.13 -19.48 -16.50
C ARG A 158 -11.47 -19.98 -15.23
N SER A 159 -12.12 -20.92 -14.54
CA SER A 159 -11.61 -21.52 -13.29
C SER A 159 -11.20 -20.48 -12.25
N VAL A 160 -11.95 -19.37 -12.18
CA VAL A 160 -11.74 -18.31 -11.19
C VAL A 160 -11.87 -18.93 -9.80
N THR A 161 -10.91 -18.63 -8.93
CA THR A 161 -10.90 -19.10 -7.54
C THR A 161 -12.22 -18.75 -6.87
N PRO A 162 -12.89 -19.70 -6.18
CA PRO A 162 -14.15 -19.41 -5.50
C PRO A 162 -14.01 -18.25 -4.52
N TYR A 163 -14.97 -17.33 -4.53
CA TYR A 163 -14.98 -16.19 -3.61
C TYR A 163 -16.40 -15.84 -3.14
N GLU A 164 -16.50 -15.18 -1.99
CA GLU A 164 -17.75 -14.63 -1.45
C GLU A 164 -17.70 -13.10 -1.38
N THR A 165 -18.82 -12.43 -1.68
CA THR A 165 -18.93 -10.97 -1.44
C THR A 165 -19.34 -10.73 0.01
N LEU A 166 -18.49 -10.06 0.78
CA LEU A 166 -18.76 -9.71 2.17
C LEU A 166 -19.49 -8.37 2.29
N GLN A 167 -19.18 -7.43 1.40
CA GLN A 167 -19.74 -6.09 1.39
C GLN A 167 -19.82 -5.57 -0.03
N LYS A 168 -20.95 -4.93 -0.38
CA LYS A 168 -21.10 -4.21 -1.64
C LYS A 168 -21.04 -2.71 -1.39
N ALA A 169 -20.34 -2.00 -2.26
CA ALA A 169 -20.35 -0.54 -2.26
C ALA A 169 -21.73 0.00 -2.69
N ALA A 170 -22.05 1.22 -2.29
CA ALA A 170 -23.27 1.92 -2.71
C ALA A 170 -23.23 2.31 -4.19
N ASP A 171 -22.06 2.74 -4.68
CA ASP A 171 -21.79 3.04 -6.09
C ASP A 171 -20.61 2.17 -6.55
N THR A 172 -20.90 1.10 -7.31
CA THR A 172 -19.87 0.18 -7.81
C THR A 172 -19.05 0.74 -8.96
N THR A 173 -19.33 1.96 -9.43
CA THR A 173 -18.53 2.65 -10.46
C THR A 173 -17.47 3.57 -9.84
N ARG A 174 -17.61 3.87 -8.54
CA ARG A 174 -16.72 4.75 -7.76
C ARG A 174 -16.49 4.15 -6.37
N CYS A 175 -15.96 2.94 -6.35
CA CYS A 175 -15.62 2.24 -5.12
C CYS A 175 -14.20 1.70 -5.16
N ILE A 176 -13.72 1.33 -3.98
CA ILE A 176 -12.46 0.64 -3.77
C ILE A 176 -12.74 -0.85 -3.58
N HIS A 177 -11.99 -1.69 -4.27
CA HIS A 177 -12.10 -3.14 -4.22
C HIS A 177 -11.04 -3.75 -3.28
N ILE A 178 -11.48 -4.38 -2.20
CA ILE A 178 -10.63 -5.12 -1.27
C ILE A 178 -10.88 -6.62 -1.46
N ALA A 179 -9.81 -7.40 -1.63
CA ALA A 179 -9.86 -8.85 -1.58
C ALA A 179 -9.13 -9.38 -0.34
N TYR A 180 -9.89 -10.06 0.52
CA TYR A 180 -9.31 -10.98 1.49
C TYR A 180 -8.91 -12.28 0.78
N ILE A 181 -7.78 -12.87 1.15
CA ILE A 181 -7.31 -14.15 0.60
C ILE A 181 -6.78 -15.07 1.71
N ALA A 182 -7.06 -16.37 1.55
CA ALA A 182 -6.77 -17.39 2.54
C ALA A 182 -5.32 -17.88 2.44
N GLU A 183 -4.59 -17.89 3.56
CA GLU A 183 -3.27 -18.50 3.65
C GLU A 183 -3.17 -19.43 4.86
N GLY A 184 -2.74 -20.66 4.64
CA GLY A 184 -2.69 -21.69 5.67
C GLY A 184 -4.06 -22.25 6.07
N TYR A 185 -5.08 -22.09 5.24
CA TYR A 185 -6.40 -22.71 5.41
C TYR A 185 -6.56 -23.83 4.40
N THR A 186 -6.81 -25.05 4.86
CA THR A 186 -7.21 -26.15 4.00
C THR A 186 -8.64 -25.97 3.48
N GLU A 187 -9.04 -26.76 2.48
CA GLU A 187 -10.41 -26.73 1.93
C GLU A 187 -11.48 -26.90 3.04
N ALA A 188 -11.21 -27.76 4.03
CA ALA A 188 -12.11 -28.01 5.16
C ALA A 188 -12.21 -26.81 6.13
N GLU A 189 -11.26 -25.89 6.11
CA GLU A 189 -11.19 -24.72 6.99
C GLU A 189 -11.73 -23.44 6.32
N MET A 190 -12.21 -23.51 5.08
CA MET A 190 -12.70 -22.32 4.35
C MET A 190 -13.89 -21.63 5.02
N ALA A 191 -14.72 -22.38 5.74
CA ALA A 191 -15.78 -21.77 6.55
C ALA A 191 -15.22 -20.88 7.67
N ASN A 192 -14.11 -21.30 8.30
CA ASN A 192 -13.41 -20.51 9.31
C ASN A 192 -12.77 -19.27 8.68
N PHE A 193 -12.10 -19.42 7.53
CA PHE A 193 -11.53 -18.30 6.79
C PHE A 193 -12.58 -17.21 6.49
N ILE A 194 -13.78 -17.59 6.04
CA ILE A 194 -14.83 -16.62 5.76
C ILE A 194 -15.27 -15.87 7.03
N GLU A 195 -15.36 -16.54 8.17
CA GLU A 195 -15.68 -15.89 9.44
C GLU A 195 -14.55 -14.95 9.93
N ASP A 196 -13.30 -15.33 9.69
CA ASP A 196 -12.14 -14.48 9.97
C ASP A 196 -12.15 -13.23 9.10
N CYS A 197 -12.54 -13.35 7.84
CA CYS A 197 -12.71 -12.21 6.95
C CYS A 197 -13.80 -11.26 7.46
N ARG A 198 -14.95 -11.79 7.93
CA ARG A 198 -15.99 -10.94 8.54
C ARG A 198 -15.46 -10.22 9.77
N THR A 199 -14.69 -10.91 10.60
CA THR A 199 -14.07 -10.34 11.80
C THR A 199 -13.09 -9.22 11.46
N ALA A 200 -12.21 -9.42 10.48
CA ALA A 200 -11.29 -8.39 9.98
C ALA A 200 -12.04 -7.21 9.36
N ASN A 201 -13.07 -7.49 8.57
CA ASN A 201 -13.87 -6.48 7.89
C ASN A 201 -14.57 -5.57 8.90
N GLU A 202 -15.22 -6.13 9.93
CA GLU A 202 -15.81 -5.31 10.99
C GLU A 202 -14.76 -4.56 11.81
N ALA A 203 -13.57 -5.15 12.06
CA ALA A 203 -12.49 -4.43 12.73
C ALA A 203 -12.03 -3.21 11.91
N LEU A 204 -11.81 -3.37 10.60
CA LEU A 204 -11.44 -2.28 9.70
C LEU A 204 -12.49 -1.16 9.70
N PHE A 205 -13.75 -1.53 9.45
CA PHE A 205 -14.85 -0.57 9.34
C PHE A 205 -15.39 -0.05 10.69
N ALA A 206 -14.76 -0.44 11.81
CA ALA A 206 -14.99 0.21 13.11
C ALA A 206 -14.12 1.46 13.32
N HIS A 207 -13.07 1.67 12.51
CA HIS A 207 -12.14 2.78 12.63
C HIS A 207 -12.49 3.90 11.63
N GLU A 208 -12.39 5.16 12.04
CA GLU A 208 -12.43 6.26 11.08
C GLU A 208 -11.14 6.32 10.25
N PRO A 209 -11.19 6.83 8.99
CA PRO A 209 -12.38 7.25 8.26
C PRO A 209 -13.11 6.08 7.55
N PHE A 210 -12.63 4.84 7.66
CA PHE A 210 -13.25 3.68 7.03
C PHE A 210 -14.72 3.52 7.45
N LYS A 211 -15.02 3.75 8.72
CA LYS A 211 -16.38 3.69 9.29
C LYS A 211 -17.34 4.64 8.58
N SER A 212 -17.03 5.93 8.53
CA SER A 212 -17.89 6.92 7.85
C SER A 212 -17.92 6.76 6.33
N LEU A 213 -16.86 6.19 5.74
CA LEU A 213 -16.73 5.97 4.30
C LEU A 213 -17.02 4.52 3.86
N ARG A 214 -17.60 3.68 4.74
CA ARG A 214 -17.77 2.24 4.53
C ARG A 214 -18.47 1.89 3.21
N GLN A 215 -19.44 2.70 2.82
CA GLN A 215 -20.23 2.52 1.59
C GLN A 215 -19.40 2.67 0.29
N ARG A 216 -18.15 3.12 0.38
CA ARG A 216 -17.23 3.26 -0.75
C ARG A 216 -16.41 2.02 -1.06
N PHE A 217 -16.60 0.94 -0.31
CA PHE A 217 -15.77 -0.26 -0.42
C PHE A 217 -16.61 -1.46 -0.85
N ASN A 218 -16.12 -2.16 -1.87
CA ASN A 218 -16.60 -3.48 -2.26
C ASN A 218 -15.58 -4.53 -1.80
N VAL A 219 -16.03 -5.53 -1.06
CA VAL A 219 -15.15 -6.46 -0.35
C VAL A 219 -15.50 -7.90 -0.68
N VAL A 220 -14.49 -8.67 -1.10
CA VAL A 220 -14.60 -10.10 -1.39
C VAL A 220 -13.65 -10.91 -0.52
N ALA A 221 -13.97 -12.19 -0.30
CA ALA A 221 -13.11 -13.18 0.33
C ALA A 221 -12.85 -14.34 -0.63
N VAL A 222 -11.60 -14.48 -1.06
CA VAL A 222 -11.12 -15.43 -2.07
C VAL A 222 -10.55 -16.67 -1.37
N LYS A 223 -11.10 -17.85 -1.70
CA LYS A 223 -10.82 -19.13 -1.06
C LYS A 223 -9.68 -19.84 -1.78
N SER A 224 -8.44 -19.53 -1.42
CA SER A 224 -7.21 -20.17 -1.90
C SER A 224 -6.77 -21.30 -0.95
N PRO A 225 -7.16 -22.57 -1.21
CA PRO A 225 -6.88 -23.67 -0.30
C PRO A 225 -5.38 -23.99 -0.24
N SER A 226 -4.89 -24.12 0.98
CA SER A 226 -3.56 -24.64 1.33
C SER A 226 -3.60 -26.16 1.47
N MET A 227 -2.49 -26.84 1.14
CA MET A 227 -2.37 -28.28 1.36
C MET A 227 -2.21 -28.63 2.85
N GLU A 228 -1.61 -27.72 3.62
CA GLU A 228 -1.43 -27.85 5.06
C GLU A 228 -2.04 -26.64 5.80
N SER A 229 -2.55 -26.89 7.01
CA SER A 229 -3.07 -25.85 7.91
C SER A 229 -1.91 -25.13 8.61
N GLY A 230 -1.96 -23.81 8.72
CA GLY A 230 -0.94 -22.95 9.33
C GLY A 230 0.08 -22.38 8.34
N THR A 231 1.23 -21.92 8.84
CA THR A 231 2.31 -21.32 8.02
C THR A 231 3.68 -21.83 8.46
N SER A 232 4.73 -21.53 7.69
CA SER A 232 6.11 -21.94 7.97
C SER A 232 6.76 -21.11 9.09
N GLU A 233 7.59 -21.77 9.91
CA GLU A 233 8.44 -21.15 10.94
C GLU A 233 9.90 -21.62 10.77
N PRO A 234 10.67 -20.96 9.88
CA PRO A 234 12.04 -21.34 9.55
C PRO A 234 12.97 -21.50 10.76
N SER A 235 12.89 -20.61 11.77
CA SER A 235 13.72 -20.67 12.98
C SER A 235 13.51 -21.94 13.81
N LYS A 236 12.36 -22.63 13.62
CA LYS A 236 12.03 -23.92 14.24
C LYS A 236 12.20 -25.10 13.30
N GLY A 237 12.66 -24.88 12.06
CA GLY A 237 12.74 -25.90 11.03
C GLY A 237 11.38 -26.39 10.50
N ILE A 238 10.31 -25.61 10.71
CA ILE A 238 8.95 -25.95 10.27
C ILE A 238 8.71 -25.33 8.89
N TRP A 239 8.42 -26.17 7.90
CA TRP A 239 8.09 -25.76 6.55
C TRP A 239 6.79 -26.42 6.14
N LYS A 240 5.81 -25.61 5.72
CA LYS A 240 4.48 -26.06 5.33
C LYS A 240 4.20 -25.73 3.87
N ASN A 241 3.46 -26.61 3.21
CA ASN A 241 2.96 -26.39 1.86
C ASN A 241 1.62 -25.65 1.90
N THR A 242 1.69 -24.33 1.77
CA THR A 242 0.54 -23.43 1.86
C THR A 242 0.33 -22.67 0.55
N ALA A 243 -0.85 -22.08 0.38
CA ALA A 243 -1.29 -21.48 -0.88
C ALA A 243 -0.39 -20.33 -1.36
N LEU A 244 0.23 -19.60 -0.43
CA LEU A 244 1.11 -18.46 -0.72
C LEU A 244 2.53 -18.65 -0.18
N HIS A 245 2.85 -19.84 0.35
CA HIS A 245 4.17 -20.14 0.92
C HIS A 245 4.66 -19.07 1.93
N SER A 246 3.76 -18.53 2.74
CA SER A 246 4.15 -17.54 3.74
C SER A 246 5.08 -18.16 4.79
N HIS A 247 5.92 -17.33 5.39
CA HIS A 247 6.80 -17.77 6.47
C HIS A 247 7.13 -16.63 7.44
N PHE A 248 7.31 -17.00 8.71
CA PHE A 248 7.93 -16.15 9.73
C PHE A 248 9.43 -15.98 9.47
N ASP A 249 10.12 -15.24 10.32
CA ASP A 249 11.58 -15.07 10.25
C ASP A 249 12.05 -14.34 8.97
N THR A 250 11.18 -13.53 8.36
CA THR A 250 11.55 -12.71 7.21
C THR A 250 12.68 -11.76 7.60
N PHE A 251 13.77 -11.78 6.84
CA PHE A 251 15.02 -11.07 7.15
C PHE A 251 15.59 -11.38 8.54
N TYR A 252 15.37 -12.61 9.03
CA TYR A 252 15.76 -13.07 10.36
C TYR A 252 15.05 -12.35 11.52
N SER A 253 13.95 -11.66 11.26
CA SER A 253 13.06 -11.09 12.27
C SER A 253 11.95 -12.08 12.65
N ASP A 254 11.99 -12.64 13.86
CA ASP A 254 11.12 -13.75 14.32
C ASP A 254 9.62 -13.54 14.06
N ARG A 255 9.14 -12.32 14.24
CA ARG A 255 7.72 -11.98 14.11
C ARG A 255 7.36 -11.44 12.72
N TYR A 256 8.33 -11.27 11.83
CA TYR A 256 8.05 -10.75 10.50
C TYR A 256 7.57 -11.87 9.58
N LEU A 257 6.26 -11.86 9.32
CA LEU A 257 5.55 -12.86 8.54
C LEU A 257 5.20 -12.26 7.18
N THR A 258 5.75 -12.83 6.11
CA THR A 258 5.56 -12.33 4.74
C THR A 258 5.40 -13.48 3.75
N THR A 259 5.08 -13.15 2.50
CA THR A 259 5.28 -14.02 1.33
C THR A 259 6.10 -13.29 0.27
N LEU A 260 6.97 -14.04 -0.41
CA LEU A 260 7.75 -13.61 -1.57
C LEU A 260 7.13 -14.04 -2.91
N HIS A 261 6.00 -14.76 -2.86
CA HIS A 261 5.37 -15.42 -4.01
C HIS A 261 4.21 -14.57 -4.56
N LEU A 262 4.53 -13.35 -5.01
CA LEU A 262 3.50 -12.39 -5.45
C LEU A 262 2.81 -12.84 -6.74
N LYS A 263 3.48 -13.58 -7.62
CA LYS A 263 2.82 -14.10 -8.82
C LYS A 263 1.71 -15.08 -8.46
N GLU A 264 1.97 -15.99 -7.53
CA GLU A 264 0.98 -16.96 -7.06
C GLU A 264 -0.17 -16.28 -6.31
N LEU A 265 0.13 -15.27 -5.48
CA LEU A 265 -0.88 -14.43 -4.85
C LEU A 265 -1.84 -13.82 -5.89
N HIS A 266 -1.30 -13.22 -6.94
CA HIS A 266 -2.11 -12.60 -7.99
C HIS A 266 -2.77 -13.61 -8.93
N ASP A 267 -2.24 -14.83 -9.07
CA ASP A 267 -2.87 -15.93 -9.80
C ASP A 267 -4.15 -16.38 -9.09
N TRP A 268 -4.11 -16.53 -7.76
CA TRP A 268 -5.30 -16.84 -6.96
C TRP A 268 -6.39 -15.77 -7.08
N LEU A 269 -6.01 -14.50 -7.25
CA LEU A 269 -6.92 -13.35 -7.36
C LEU A 269 -7.41 -13.09 -8.79
N ALA A 270 -6.81 -13.71 -9.81
CA ALA A 270 -7.13 -13.44 -11.21
C ALA A 270 -8.62 -13.72 -11.52
N GLY A 271 -9.31 -12.71 -12.05
CA GLY A 271 -10.74 -12.77 -12.38
C GLY A 271 -11.68 -12.38 -11.22
N THR A 272 -11.15 -12.11 -10.02
CA THR A 272 -11.92 -11.58 -8.89
C THR A 272 -11.90 -10.04 -8.87
N PRO A 273 -12.85 -9.36 -8.19
CA PRO A 273 -12.81 -7.91 -8.02
C PRO A 273 -11.80 -7.46 -6.95
N TYR A 274 -10.63 -6.93 -7.35
CA TYR A 274 -9.60 -6.47 -6.40
C TYR A 274 -8.75 -5.31 -6.89
N GLU A 275 -8.36 -4.45 -5.94
CA GLU A 275 -7.32 -3.41 -6.07
C GLU A 275 -6.33 -3.51 -4.90
N HIS A 276 -6.84 -3.77 -3.68
CA HIS A 276 -6.05 -3.95 -2.48
C HIS A 276 -6.25 -5.34 -1.88
N ILE A 277 -5.19 -5.88 -1.28
CA ILE A 277 -5.12 -7.29 -0.86
C ILE A 277 -4.90 -7.36 0.66
N ILE A 278 -5.69 -8.20 1.33
CA ILE A 278 -5.51 -8.57 2.73
C ILE A 278 -5.38 -10.09 2.84
N VAL A 279 -4.17 -10.57 3.12
CA VAL A 279 -3.85 -11.97 3.37
C VAL A 279 -4.12 -12.29 4.84
N LEU A 280 -4.98 -13.28 5.08
CA LEU A 280 -5.24 -13.78 6.42
C LEU A 280 -4.51 -15.11 6.61
N VAL A 281 -3.64 -15.19 7.62
CA VAL A 281 -2.84 -16.39 7.90
C VAL A 281 -3.38 -17.14 9.11
N ASN A 282 -3.69 -18.43 8.93
CA ASN A 282 -4.25 -19.31 9.95
C ASN A 282 -3.21 -19.72 11.03
N THR A 283 -2.73 -18.78 11.84
CA THR A 283 -1.73 -19.05 12.87
C THR A 283 -1.99 -18.26 14.15
N GLU A 284 -1.56 -18.83 15.28
CA GLU A 284 -1.61 -18.21 16.61
C GLU A 284 -0.39 -17.31 16.89
N LYS A 285 0.74 -17.57 16.23
CA LYS A 285 1.96 -16.78 16.43
C LYS A 285 1.73 -15.36 15.95
N TYR A 286 2.13 -14.39 16.78
CA TYR A 286 2.03 -12.98 16.45
C TYR A 286 2.96 -12.65 15.28
N GLY A 287 2.39 -12.09 14.20
CA GLY A 287 3.17 -11.55 13.08
C GLY A 287 2.29 -11.09 11.94
N GLY A 288 2.88 -10.25 11.10
CA GLY A 288 2.23 -9.66 9.94
C GLY A 288 3.18 -8.69 9.24
N GLY A 289 2.64 -7.98 8.27
CA GLY A 289 3.32 -6.92 7.55
C GLY A 289 2.39 -6.26 6.54
N GLY A 290 2.62 -4.97 6.28
CA GLY A 290 1.85 -4.20 5.32
C GLY A 290 2.79 -3.32 4.50
N ILE A 291 2.68 -3.41 3.17
CA ILE A 291 3.54 -2.64 2.26
C ILE A 291 2.65 -1.96 1.21
N LEU A 292 2.82 -0.65 1.03
CA LEU A 292 2.00 0.18 0.14
C LEU A 292 1.80 -0.46 -1.25
N ASN A 293 0.55 -0.70 -1.62
CA ASN A 293 0.12 -1.29 -2.90
C ASN A 293 0.82 -2.61 -3.25
N SER A 294 1.29 -3.36 -2.25
CA SER A 294 1.66 -4.77 -2.34
C SER A 294 0.55 -5.60 -1.69
N TYR A 295 0.60 -5.78 -0.37
CA TYR A 295 -0.46 -6.44 0.40
C TYR A 295 -0.38 -6.07 1.90
N ASN A 296 -1.49 -6.28 2.60
CA ASN A 296 -1.54 -6.49 4.06
C ASN A 296 -1.49 -8.00 4.31
N LEU A 297 -0.70 -8.45 5.26
CA LEU A 297 -0.71 -9.81 5.76
C LEU A 297 -0.79 -9.79 7.29
N SER A 298 -1.76 -10.51 7.85
CA SER A 298 -1.94 -10.60 9.30
C SER A 298 -2.26 -12.02 9.77
N MET A 299 -1.70 -12.39 10.92
CA MET A 299 -2.13 -13.57 11.68
C MET A 299 -3.57 -13.43 12.19
N VAL A 300 -4.29 -14.53 12.31
CA VAL A 300 -5.71 -14.52 12.69
C VAL A 300 -6.00 -15.08 14.08
N ARG A 301 -5.31 -16.13 14.52
CA ARG A 301 -5.60 -16.83 15.80
C ARG A 301 -4.90 -16.19 16.99
N ASN A 302 -4.55 -14.91 16.89
CA ASN A 302 -3.85 -14.17 17.92
C ASN A 302 -4.78 -13.10 18.54
N PRO A 303 -4.71 -12.83 19.86
CA PRO A 303 -5.52 -11.78 20.49
C PRO A 303 -5.35 -10.39 19.86
N TYR A 304 -4.21 -10.11 19.23
CA TYR A 304 -3.93 -8.84 18.55
C TYR A 304 -4.35 -8.81 17.07
N PHE A 305 -5.03 -9.83 16.55
CA PHE A 305 -5.45 -9.88 15.13
C PHE A 305 -6.18 -8.60 14.69
N LYS A 306 -7.24 -8.20 15.39
CA LYS A 306 -8.06 -7.05 15.03
C LYS A 306 -7.27 -5.73 14.94
N PRO A 307 -6.46 -5.33 15.95
CA PRO A 307 -5.67 -4.12 15.82
C PRO A 307 -4.56 -4.23 14.76
N VAL A 308 -3.90 -5.39 14.64
CA VAL A 308 -2.80 -5.58 13.69
C VAL A 308 -3.29 -5.53 12.25
N VAL A 309 -4.35 -6.25 11.87
CA VAL A 309 -4.86 -6.19 10.50
C VAL A 309 -5.26 -4.77 10.08
N VAL A 310 -5.70 -3.92 11.01
CA VAL A 310 -6.01 -2.51 10.74
C VAL A 310 -4.73 -1.67 10.61
N HIS A 311 -3.72 -1.91 11.46
CA HIS A 311 -2.40 -1.28 11.37
C HIS A 311 -1.73 -1.58 10.02
N GLU A 312 -1.64 -2.86 9.64
CA GLU A 312 -1.04 -3.29 8.37
C GLU A 312 -1.81 -2.77 7.14
N PHE A 313 -3.13 -2.57 7.29
CA PHE A 313 -3.91 -1.93 6.24
C PHE A 313 -3.56 -0.45 6.11
N GLY A 314 -3.21 0.25 7.19
CA GLY A 314 -2.69 1.61 7.15
C GLY A 314 -1.47 1.74 6.22
N HIS A 315 -0.52 0.81 6.32
CA HIS A 315 0.64 0.76 5.43
C HIS A 315 0.27 0.40 3.99
N SER A 316 -0.38 -0.75 3.80
CA SER A 316 -0.62 -1.31 2.46
C SER A 316 -1.62 -0.52 1.62
N PHE A 317 -2.60 0.13 2.25
CA PHE A 317 -3.62 0.92 1.57
C PHE A 317 -3.19 2.37 1.37
N ALA A 318 -2.64 3.01 2.42
CA ALA A 318 -2.41 4.45 2.41
C ALA A 318 -0.97 4.89 2.59
N GLY A 319 -0.03 3.96 2.74
CA GLY A 319 1.38 4.27 2.90
C GLY A 319 1.63 5.13 4.13
N LEU A 320 0.89 4.87 5.21
CA LEU A 320 1.20 5.44 6.52
C LEU A 320 2.55 4.87 6.97
N GLY A 321 3.41 5.69 7.56
CA GLY A 321 4.64 5.24 8.19
C GLY A 321 4.40 4.84 9.65
N ASP A 322 5.29 4.01 10.19
CA ASP A 322 5.24 3.67 11.61
C ASP A 322 5.56 4.86 12.50
N GLU A 323 4.75 5.04 13.55
CA GLU A 323 4.88 6.15 14.50
C GLU A 323 5.63 5.75 15.77
N TYR A 324 6.10 4.50 15.87
CA TYR A 324 6.96 4.03 16.96
C TYR A 324 8.44 4.12 16.59
N ALA A 325 9.29 4.02 17.61
CA ALA A 325 10.73 3.90 17.45
C ALA A 325 11.31 2.95 18.49
N TYR A 326 12.41 2.30 18.16
CA TYR A 326 13.14 1.41 19.06
C TYR A 326 14.43 2.07 19.52
N GLU A 327 14.76 1.95 20.81
CA GLU A 327 16.00 2.52 21.35
C GLU A 327 17.24 1.81 20.81
N LYS A 328 17.12 0.50 20.54
CA LYS A 328 18.25 -0.38 20.20
C LYS A 328 18.40 -0.68 18.70
N GLU A 329 17.34 -0.48 17.93
CA GLU A 329 17.28 -0.78 16.49
C GLU A 329 16.99 0.51 15.74
N GLN A 330 18.04 1.32 15.55
CA GLN A 330 17.94 2.51 14.70
C GLN A 330 18.05 2.09 13.23
N ILE A 331 16.92 2.10 12.55
CA ILE A 331 16.87 1.92 11.10
C ILE A 331 16.94 3.31 10.48
N ASN A 332 17.99 3.60 9.72
CA ASN A 332 18.14 4.88 9.02
C ASN A 332 17.24 4.94 7.76
N MET A 333 15.93 4.81 7.97
CA MET A 333 14.92 4.81 6.91
C MET A 333 14.54 6.22 6.48
N TYR A 334 14.60 7.19 7.40
CA TYR A 334 14.20 8.57 7.15
C TYR A 334 15.38 9.51 7.40
N PRO A 335 16.12 9.92 6.35
CA PRO A 335 17.13 10.95 6.45
C PRO A 335 16.50 12.24 7.01
N THR A 336 17.07 12.79 8.08
CA THR A 336 16.51 13.97 8.76
C THR A 336 16.60 15.27 7.97
N ASP A 337 17.30 15.24 6.82
CA ASP A 337 17.42 16.33 5.86
C ASP A 337 16.50 16.17 4.64
N VAL A 338 15.63 15.16 4.63
CA VAL A 338 14.66 14.89 3.55
C VAL A 338 13.26 14.75 4.16
N GLU A 339 12.26 15.41 3.59
CA GLU A 339 10.88 15.21 4.02
C GLU A 339 10.36 13.84 3.52
N PRO A 340 9.88 12.95 4.42
CA PRO A 340 9.28 11.67 4.05
C PRO A 340 8.05 11.87 3.15
N TRP A 341 7.67 10.88 2.34
CA TRP A 341 6.46 11.00 1.53
C TRP A 341 5.20 10.58 2.30
N GLU A 342 5.35 9.76 3.34
CA GLU A 342 4.30 9.20 4.19
C GLU A 342 3.51 10.31 4.89
N PRO A 343 2.17 10.34 4.82
CA PRO A 343 1.39 11.50 5.22
C PRO A 343 1.34 11.76 6.74
N ASN A 344 1.70 10.76 7.58
CA ASN A 344 1.65 10.84 9.04
C ASN A 344 3.04 10.99 9.70
N LEU A 345 4.11 11.10 8.92
CA LEU A 345 5.47 11.40 9.38
C LEU A 345 5.99 12.69 8.77
N THR A 346 6.86 13.38 9.51
CA THR A 346 7.59 14.56 9.04
C THR A 346 8.99 14.62 9.65
N THR A 347 9.96 15.16 8.92
CA THR A 347 11.28 15.55 9.44
C THR A 347 11.36 17.07 9.70
N LEU A 348 10.25 17.79 9.46
CA LEU A 348 10.14 19.25 9.50
C LEU A 348 11.01 19.98 8.46
N VAL A 349 11.52 19.27 7.46
CA VAL A 349 12.27 19.86 6.34
C VAL A 349 11.32 20.54 5.36
N ASP A 350 10.19 19.90 5.05
CA ASP A 350 9.11 20.46 4.25
C ASP A 350 7.76 19.98 4.78
N PHE A 351 7.35 20.53 5.92
CA PHE A 351 6.12 20.11 6.60
C PHE A 351 4.83 20.48 5.84
N HIS A 352 4.95 21.17 4.70
CA HIS A 352 3.82 21.65 3.93
C HIS A 352 2.97 20.51 3.37
N GLY A 353 1.63 20.66 3.43
CA GLY A 353 0.69 19.67 2.87
C GLY A 353 0.51 18.38 3.69
N LYS A 354 1.25 18.23 4.81
CA LYS A 354 1.06 17.21 5.84
C LYS A 354 -0.13 17.57 6.74
N TRP A 355 0.06 17.58 8.06
CA TRP A 355 -0.96 17.96 9.03
C TRP A 355 -0.70 19.32 9.69
N GLU A 356 0.19 20.15 9.15
CA GLU A 356 0.50 21.48 9.68
C GLU A 356 -0.76 22.33 9.95
N ASN A 357 -1.77 22.22 9.07
CA ASN A 357 -3.02 22.97 9.16
C ASN A 357 -3.96 22.47 10.26
N LEU A 358 -3.67 21.30 10.85
CA LEU A 358 -4.39 20.75 12.01
C LEU A 358 -3.77 21.22 13.34
N ILE A 359 -2.54 21.75 13.33
CA ILE A 359 -1.86 22.21 14.53
C ILE A 359 -2.41 23.58 14.94
N ASN A 360 -2.82 23.71 16.21
CA ASN A 360 -3.20 25.02 16.76
C ASN A 360 -2.01 25.99 16.70
N LYS A 361 -2.22 27.23 16.26
CA LYS A 361 -1.19 28.28 16.14
C LYS A 361 -0.35 28.51 17.41
N LYS A 362 -0.85 28.17 18.60
CA LYS A 362 -0.13 28.30 19.88
C LYS A 362 0.62 27.04 20.31
N THR A 363 0.49 25.93 19.59
CA THR A 363 1.20 24.69 19.89
C THR A 363 2.66 24.82 19.39
N PRO A 364 3.65 24.58 20.26
CA PRO A 364 5.06 24.58 19.82
C PRO A 364 5.32 23.45 18.83
N VAL A 365 6.19 23.69 17.85
CA VAL A 365 6.65 22.72 16.85
C VAL A 365 8.19 22.79 16.84
N PRO A 366 8.91 21.71 17.21
CA PRO A 366 8.41 20.44 17.75
C PRO A 366 7.60 20.58 19.04
N THR A 367 6.67 19.64 19.27
CA THR A 367 5.79 19.64 20.43
C THR A 367 6.37 18.76 21.54
N PRO A 368 6.55 19.28 22.78
CA PRO A 368 7.01 18.47 23.89
C PRO A 368 6.10 17.28 24.17
N GLN A 369 6.69 16.13 24.48
CA GLN A 369 5.94 14.93 24.84
C GLN A 369 5.10 15.16 26.11
N PRO A 370 3.86 14.63 26.17
CA PRO A 370 3.12 14.60 27.42
C PRO A 370 3.91 13.84 28.49
N ALA A 371 4.07 14.42 29.68
CA ALA A 371 4.78 13.80 30.80
C ALA A 371 4.09 12.54 31.35
N ASP A 372 2.86 12.29 30.92
CA ASP A 372 2.04 11.12 31.27
C ASP A 372 1.88 10.11 30.12
N LEU A 373 2.60 10.28 29.00
CA LEU A 373 2.61 9.30 27.91
C LEU A 373 2.95 7.89 28.43
N ASP A 374 2.26 6.89 27.89
CA ASP A 374 2.37 5.46 28.20
C ASP A 374 2.05 5.08 29.67
N LYS A 375 1.50 6.00 30.47
CA LYS A 375 0.95 5.70 31.80
C LYS A 375 -0.50 5.25 31.69
N ALA A 376 -0.90 4.30 32.53
CA ALA A 376 -2.26 3.75 32.55
C ALA A 376 -3.36 4.81 32.82
N ASN A 377 -3.01 5.94 33.44
CA ASN A 377 -3.89 7.05 33.76
C ASN A 377 -3.57 8.33 32.96
N ALA A 378 -2.98 8.19 31.77
CA ALA A 378 -2.69 9.33 30.91
C ALA A 378 -3.96 10.15 30.61
N HIS A 379 -3.83 11.47 30.67
CA HIS A 379 -4.90 12.41 30.37
C HIS A 379 -5.02 12.62 28.86
N HIS A 380 -5.55 11.61 28.17
CA HIS A 380 -5.77 11.64 26.72
C HIS A 380 -6.61 12.84 26.25
N ASP A 381 -7.46 13.38 27.13
CA ASP A 381 -8.27 14.59 26.90
C ASP A 381 -7.42 15.87 26.72
N LYS A 382 -6.18 15.86 27.20
CA LYS A 382 -5.24 16.99 27.09
C LYS A 382 -4.31 16.86 25.89
N TRP A 383 -4.30 15.71 25.23
CA TRP A 383 -3.48 15.49 24.04
C TRP A 383 -4.03 16.31 22.88
N LYS A 384 -3.13 16.78 22.02
CA LYS A 384 -3.45 17.69 20.92
C LYS A 384 -2.62 17.34 19.70
N VAL A 385 -3.06 17.79 18.54
CA VAL A 385 -2.27 17.66 17.31
C VAL A 385 -1.03 18.55 17.43
N GLY A 386 0.12 17.97 17.10
CA GLY A 386 1.44 18.59 17.23
C GLY A 386 2.46 17.88 16.34
N ALA A 387 3.75 17.99 16.68
CA ALA A 387 4.85 17.25 16.05
C ALA A 387 5.71 16.61 17.14
N TYR A 388 5.48 15.34 17.41
CA TYR A 388 6.05 14.60 18.55
C TYR A 388 7.13 13.62 18.08
N GLU A 389 8.31 13.64 18.70
CA GLU A 389 9.34 12.60 18.54
C GLU A 389 9.31 11.64 19.73
N PRO A 390 9.68 10.35 19.59
CA PRO A 390 10.25 9.72 18.40
C PRO A 390 9.20 9.16 17.43
N ALA A 391 9.57 8.88 16.18
CA ALA A 391 8.70 8.28 15.16
C ALA A 391 9.53 7.67 14.02
N GLY A 392 8.93 6.88 13.13
CA GLY A 392 9.58 6.34 11.94
C GLY A 392 10.85 5.54 12.25
N TYR A 393 10.85 4.75 13.33
CA TYR A 393 12.01 4.02 13.82
C TYR A 393 13.21 4.89 14.28
N SER A 394 13.08 6.22 14.23
CA SER A 394 14.13 7.16 14.66
C SER A 394 13.82 7.75 16.02
N GLN A 395 14.84 7.80 16.89
CA GLN A 395 14.73 8.45 18.20
C GLN A 395 14.64 9.98 18.09
N HIS A 396 15.16 10.57 17.01
CA HIS A 396 15.27 12.01 16.85
C HIS A 396 15.05 12.45 15.40
N GLY A 397 14.51 13.65 15.22
CA GLY A 397 14.41 14.30 13.91
C GLY A 397 13.30 13.75 12.99
N VAL A 398 12.50 12.79 13.47
CA VAL A 398 11.28 12.32 12.81
C VAL A 398 10.13 12.47 13.81
N TYR A 399 9.03 13.04 13.35
CA TYR A 399 7.91 13.44 14.18
C TYR A 399 6.60 12.82 13.70
N ARG A 400 5.75 12.44 14.65
CA ARG A 400 4.35 12.00 14.46
C ARG A 400 3.38 13.08 14.90
N ALA A 401 2.14 12.99 14.43
CA ALA A 401 1.15 14.05 14.63
C ALA A 401 0.50 14.10 16.02
N TYR A 402 0.54 12.98 16.75
CA TYR A 402 -0.21 12.82 17.99
C TYR A 402 0.58 11.95 18.99
N PRO A 403 0.36 12.08 20.30
CA PRO A 403 1.13 11.29 21.28
C PRO A 403 0.98 9.78 21.11
N ASP A 404 -0.17 9.28 20.67
CA ASP A 404 -0.38 7.87 20.37
C ASP A 404 -1.28 7.68 19.14
N CYS A 405 -1.22 6.50 18.51
CA CYS A 405 -1.90 6.21 17.25
C CYS A 405 -1.97 4.69 17.05
N ARG A 406 -2.94 4.22 16.26
CA ARG A 406 -2.92 2.85 15.68
C ARG A 406 -1.60 2.54 14.97
N MET A 407 -0.94 3.53 14.36
CA MET A 407 0.39 3.37 13.72
C MET A 407 1.56 3.40 14.72
N ARG A 408 1.30 3.60 16.02
CA ARG A 408 2.31 3.55 17.08
C ARG A 408 2.14 2.34 17.97
N THR A 409 0.92 2.06 18.43
CA THR A 409 0.62 0.95 19.33
C THR A 409 -0.65 0.19 18.94
N ASN A 410 -0.63 -1.12 19.17
CA ASN A 410 -1.82 -1.96 18.97
C ASN A 410 -2.94 -1.71 19.99
N MET A 411 -2.63 -1.08 21.12
CA MET A 411 -3.60 -0.81 22.17
C MET A 411 -4.38 0.48 21.95
N HIS A 412 -3.82 1.44 21.19
CA HIS A 412 -4.53 2.67 20.87
C HIS A 412 -5.72 2.37 19.96
N PRO A 413 -6.95 2.83 20.27
CA PRO A 413 -8.15 2.40 19.55
C PRO A 413 -8.34 3.06 18.19
N GLU A 414 -7.66 4.16 17.87
CA GLU A 414 -7.97 5.01 16.71
C GLU A 414 -6.75 5.34 15.86
N PHE A 415 -6.97 5.72 14.60
CA PHE A 415 -5.96 6.44 13.83
C PHE A 415 -5.87 7.89 14.33
N CYS A 416 -4.66 8.43 14.42
CA CYS A 416 -4.46 9.82 14.80
C CYS A 416 -5.00 10.79 13.73
N PRO A 417 -5.17 12.09 14.04
CA PRO A 417 -5.71 13.06 13.08
C PRO A 417 -4.96 13.16 11.75
N ALA A 418 -3.63 12.99 11.72
CA ALA A 418 -2.87 12.96 10.47
C ALA A 418 -3.11 11.69 9.65
N CYS A 419 -3.17 10.53 10.31
CA CYS A 419 -3.55 9.28 9.66
C CYS A 419 -4.96 9.38 9.06
N ASN A 420 -5.94 9.90 9.81
CA ASN A 420 -7.31 10.12 9.33
C ASN A 420 -7.34 11.06 8.11
N LEU A 421 -6.55 12.14 8.14
CA LEU A 421 -6.43 13.05 7.01
C LEU A 421 -5.86 12.36 5.76
N GLY A 422 -4.77 11.59 5.91
CA GLY A 422 -4.16 10.83 4.82
C GLY A 422 -5.11 9.78 4.22
N LEU A 423 -5.71 8.96 5.08
CA LEU A 423 -6.71 7.95 4.71
C LEU A 423 -7.90 8.57 3.98
N THR A 424 -8.44 9.69 4.48
CA THR A 424 -9.58 10.38 3.86
C THR A 424 -9.23 10.91 2.48
N LYS A 425 -8.06 11.57 2.34
CA LYS A 425 -7.58 12.07 1.04
C LYS A 425 -7.45 10.95 0.02
N LEU A 426 -6.90 9.81 0.44
CA LEU A 426 -6.70 8.65 -0.44
C LEU A 426 -8.02 8.00 -0.85
N ILE A 427 -8.95 7.78 0.08
CA ILE A 427 -10.27 7.22 -0.27
C ILE A 427 -10.99 8.12 -1.27
N LYS A 428 -10.94 9.44 -1.09
CA LYS A 428 -11.51 10.40 -2.04
C LYS A 428 -10.81 10.40 -3.40
N PHE A 429 -9.48 10.26 -3.41
CA PHE A 429 -8.70 10.11 -4.63
C PHE A 429 -9.12 8.89 -5.47
N TYR A 430 -9.51 7.77 -4.86
CA TYR A 430 -9.98 6.62 -5.63
C TYR A 430 -11.47 6.68 -5.98
N THR A 431 -12.26 7.48 -5.25
CA THR A 431 -13.73 7.46 -5.36
C THR A 431 -14.38 8.74 -5.90
N GLY A 432 -13.58 9.66 -6.47
CA GLY A 432 -14.12 10.75 -7.30
C GLY A 432 -14.47 12.04 -6.56
N GLU A 433 -13.75 12.40 -5.49
CA GLU A 433 -13.97 13.64 -4.73
C GLU A 433 -12.73 14.53 -4.58
#